data_AF-A0A1H6AHS0-F1
#
_entry.id   AF-A0A1H6AHS0-F1
#
_cell.length_a   1.000
_cell.length_b   1.000
_cell.length_c   1.000
_cell.angle_alpha   90.00
_cell.angle_beta   90.00
_cell.angle_gamma   90.00
#
_symmetry.space_group_name_H-M   'P 1'
#
loop_
_entity.id
_entity.type
_entity.pdbx_description
1 polymer ?
#
loop_
_entity_poly.entity_id
_entity_poly.type
_entity_poly.pdbx_seq_one_letter_code
_entity_poly.pdbx_strand_id
1 'polypeptide(L)'
;MIGATDLTFNTMRALALICLLAACDTGHLGNPLTLPVRAVANGIENAGYQAQRDRVKAFLADHIDDLDDPATLARFWRVAPVPPSIRAKVLREIAELPASPDRIDQATVITMVHL
;
A
#
# COMPACT_ATOMS: atom_id res chain seq x y z
N MET A 1 46.70 -8.04 -28.90
CA MET A 1 45.61 -7.95 -29.89
C MET A 1 44.49 -8.84 -29.38
N ILE A 2 43.47 -8.27 -28.72
CA ILE A 2 42.32 -9.01 -28.18
C ILE A 2 41.31 -9.14 -29.33
N GLY A 3 41.00 -10.37 -29.74
CA GLY A 3 40.17 -10.65 -30.90
C GLY A 3 38.72 -10.25 -30.66
N ALA A 4 38.08 -9.64 -31.65
CA ALA A 4 36.66 -9.25 -31.61
C ALA A 4 35.70 -10.42 -31.30
N THR A 5 36.17 -11.67 -31.44
CA THR A 5 35.43 -12.91 -31.16
C THR A 5 35.35 -13.25 -29.66
N ASP A 6 36.26 -12.75 -28.82
CA ASP A 6 36.31 -13.04 -27.39
C ASP A 6 35.28 -12.23 -26.58
N LEU A 7 34.97 -11.01 -27.06
CA LEU A 7 34.04 -10.11 -26.39
C LEU A 7 32.60 -10.64 -26.44
N THR A 8 32.19 -11.21 -27.56
CA THR A 8 30.86 -11.79 -27.80
C THR A 8 30.61 -13.04 -26.97
N PHE A 9 31.62 -13.88 -26.77
CA PHE A 9 31.48 -15.12 -25.99
C PHE A 9 31.36 -14.83 -24.49
N ASN A 10 32.09 -13.82 -24.01
CA ASN A 10 32.07 -13.41 -22.61
C ASN A 10 30.79 -12.64 -22.24
N THR A 11 30.26 -11.81 -23.15
CA THR A 11 28.97 -11.14 -22.95
C THR A 11 27.79 -12.11 -23.03
N MET A 12 27.81 -13.10 -23.94
CA MET A 12 26.78 -14.15 -23.96
C MET A 12 26.83 -15.05 -22.72
N ARG A 13 28.02 -15.37 -22.19
CA ARG A 13 28.17 -16.12 -20.92
C ARG A 13 27.70 -15.31 -19.72
N ALA A 14 28.00 -14.01 -19.65
CA ALA A 14 27.52 -13.15 -18.57
C ALA A 14 25.99 -13.03 -18.58
N LEU A 15 25.38 -12.89 -19.76
CA LEU A 15 23.94 -12.83 -19.91
C LEU A 15 23.27 -14.18 -19.55
N ALA A 16 23.88 -15.30 -19.95
CA ALA A 16 23.41 -16.64 -19.59
C ALA A 16 23.53 -16.91 -18.08
N LEU A 17 24.60 -16.44 -17.42
CA LEU A 17 24.76 -16.57 -15.97
C LEU A 17 23.72 -15.78 -15.19
N ILE A 18 23.36 -14.57 -15.63
CA ILE A 18 22.30 -13.76 -14.99
C ILE A 18 20.93 -14.45 -15.12
N CYS A 19 20.64 -15.09 -16.26
CA CYS A 19 19.42 -15.87 -16.45
C CYS A 19 19.39 -17.16 -15.60
N LEU A 20 20.54 -17.81 -15.38
CA LEU A 20 20.64 -19.03 -14.57
C LEU A 20 20.53 -18.77 -13.06
N LEU A 21 20.92 -17.58 -12.59
CA LEU A 21 20.73 -17.15 -11.19
C LEU A 21 19.27 -16.78 -10.87
N ALA A 22 18.43 -16.51 -11.88
CA ALA A 22 17.01 -16.21 -11.71
C ALA A 22 16.12 -17.46 -11.62
N ALA A 23 16.69 -18.66 -11.79
CA ALA A 23 15.93 -19.92 -11.88
C ALA A 23 16.18 -20.89 -10.71
N CYS A 24 17.07 -20.54 -9.77
CA CYS A 24 17.41 -21.38 -8.62
C CYS A 24 17.07 -20.68 -7.30
N ASP A 25 15.78 -20.50 -7.00
CA ASP A 25 15.28 -20.85 -5.68
C ASP A 25 13.77 -21.11 -5.73
N THR A 26 13.38 -22.10 -4.96
CA THR A 26 12.04 -22.62 -4.70
C THR A 26 10.89 -21.58 -4.74
N GLY A 27 10.16 -21.55 -5.86
CA GLY A 27 8.68 -21.51 -5.88
C GLY A 27 7.91 -20.24 -5.46
N HIS A 28 8.51 -19.09 -5.14
CA HIS A 28 7.76 -17.91 -4.65
C HIS A 28 7.98 -16.59 -5.40
N LEU A 29 9.05 -16.49 -6.17
CA LEU A 29 9.31 -15.30 -7.00
C LEU A 29 8.81 -15.60 -8.41
N GLY A 30 7.70 -14.97 -8.80
CA GLY A 30 7.15 -15.12 -10.15
C GLY A 30 8.15 -14.75 -11.24
N ASN A 31 7.81 -15.05 -12.49
CA ASN A 31 8.69 -14.90 -13.66
C ASN A 31 9.59 -13.65 -13.55
N PRO A 32 10.93 -13.79 -13.54
CA PRO A 32 11.88 -12.69 -13.31
C PRO A 32 11.73 -11.54 -14.30
N LEU A 33 11.26 -11.80 -15.51
CA LEU A 33 10.95 -10.78 -16.52
C LEU A 33 9.71 -9.94 -16.16
N THR A 34 8.81 -10.49 -15.35
CA THR A 34 7.62 -9.80 -14.86
C THR A 34 7.82 -9.13 -13.50
N LEU A 35 8.95 -9.40 -12.81
CA LEU A 35 9.24 -8.80 -11.50
C LEU A 35 9.33 -7.26 -11.54
N PRO A 36 9.98 -6.61 -12.54
CA PRO A 36 10.02 -5.15 -12.59
C PRO A 36 8.62 -4.54 -12.77
N VAL A 37 7.77 -5.16 -13.61
CA VAL A 37 6.40 -4.71 -13.84
C VAL A 37 5.56 -4.86 -12.56
N ARG A 38 5.68 -6.01 -11.88
CA ARG A 38 5.02 -6.24 -10.58
C ARG A 38 5.50 -5.26 -9.51
N ALA A 39 6.80 -4.95 -9.48
CA ALA A 39 7.36 -4.00 -8.53
C ALA A 39 6.81 -2.58 -8.75
N VAL A 40 6.68 -2.13 -10.01
CA VAL A 40 6.06 -0.85 -10.34
C VAL A 40 4.57 -0.84 -9.97
N ALA A 41 3.83 -1.88 -10.34
CA ALA A 41 2.40 -2.00 -10.01
C ALA A 41 2.18 -1.98 -8.49
N ASN A 42 2.88 -2.83 -7.73
CA ASN A 42 2.82 -2.85 -6.27
C ASN A 42 3.25 -1.52 -5.66
N GLY A 43 4.24 -0.85 -6.26
CA GLY A 43 4.68 0.48 -5.83
C GLY A 43 3.59 1.54 -5.95
N ILE A 44 2.86 1.55 -7.07
CA ILE A 44 1.74 2.48 -7.32
C ILE A 44 0.58 2.19 -6.35
N GLU A 45 0.23 0.91 -6.17
CA GLU A 45 -0.83 0.49 -5.24
C GLU A 45 -0.50 0.91 -3.80
N ASN A 46 0.73 0.66 -3.35
CA ASN A 46 1.19 1.07 -2.02
C ASN A 46 1.18 2.60 -1.86
N ALA A 47 1.58 3.36 -2.88
CA ALA A 47 1.55 4.82 -2.83
C ALA A 47 0.11 5.35 -2.73
N GLY A 48 -0.83 4.76 -3.47
CA GLY A 48 -2.25 5.08 -3.39
C GLY A 48 -2.84 4.78 -2.01
N TYR A 49 -2.54 3.61 -1.45
CA TYR A 49 -2.96 3.22 -0.10
C TYR A 49 -2.44 4.19 0.96
N GLN A 50 -1.14 4.52 0.92
CA GLN A 50 -0.54 5.44 1.89
C GLN A 50 -1.10 6.86 1.77
N ALA A 51 -1.29 7.37 0.54
CA ALA A 51 -1.94 8.67 0.33
C ALA A 51 -3.36 8.69 0.89
N GLN A 52 -4.12 7.60 0.72
CA GLN A 52 -5.45 7.48 1.29
C GLN A 52 -5.41 7.45 2.83
N ARG A 53 -4.51 6.65 3.42
CA ARG A 53 -4.29 6.57 4.86
C ARG A 53 -3.95 7.93 5.46
N ASP A 54 -3.06 8.69 4.80
CA ASP A 54 -2.62 10.00 5.28
C ASP A 54 -3.77 11.02 5.27
N ARG A 55 -4.62 11.01 4.22
CA ARG A 55 -5.82 11.86 4.18
C ARG A 55 -6.80 11.55 5.31
N VAL A 56 -7.06 10.26 5.56
CA VAL A 56 -7.93 9.81 6.65
C VAL A 56 -7.34 10.20 8.01
N LYS A 57 -6.05 9.94 8.22
CA LYS A 57 -5.34 10.28 9.46
C LYS A 57 -5.37 11.78 9.73
N ALA A 58 -5.06 12.60 8.72
CA ALA A 58 -5.09 14.06 8.84
C ALA A 58 -6.49 14.55 9.21
N PHE A 59 -7.53 14.04 8.55
CA PHE A 59 -8.91 14.43 8.88
C PHE A 59 -9.28 14.08 10.32
N LEU A 60 -8.95 12.86 10.76
CA LEU A 60 -9.26 12.43 12.12
C LEU A 60 -8.46 13.19 13.17
N ALA A 61 -7.20 13.56 12.89
CA ALA A 61 -6.39 14.37 13.80
C ALA A 61 -7.06 15.72 14.13
N ASP A 62 -7.78 16.30 13.15
CA ASP A 62 -8.44 17.60 13.31
C ASP A 62 -9.87 17.50 13.87
N HIS A 63 -10.54 16.34 13.72
CA HIS A 63 -12.00 16.24 13.86
C HIS A 63 -12.53 14.98 14.57
N ILE A 64 -11.67 14.14 15.19
CA ILE A 64 -12.14 12.88 15.79
C ILE A 64 -13.22 13.07 16.86
N ASP A 65 -13.18 14.19 17.59
CA ASP A 65 -14.14 14.49 18.65
C ASP A 65 -15.42 15.16 18.14
N ASP A 66 -15.46 15.55 16.85
CA ASP A 66 -16.59 16.23 16.19
C ASP A 66 -17.33 15.31 15.20
N LEU A 67 -17.12 13.99 15.27
CA LEU A 67 -17.72 13.02 14.33
C LEU A 67 -19.24 12.83 14.50
N ASP A 68 -19.82 13.39 15.56
CA ASP A 68 -21.27 13.48 15.77
C ASP A 68 -21.91 14.64 15.00
N ASP A 69 -21.14 15.66 14.63
CA ASP A 69 -21.61 16.75 13.77
C ASP A 69 -21.91 16.24 12.35
N PRO A 70 -23.14 16.42 11.83
CA PRO A 70 -23.52 15.91 10.51
C PRO A 70 -22.66 16.44 9.36
N ALA A 71 -22.17 17.68 9.44
CA ALA A 71 -21.38 18.28 8.37
C ALA A 71 -19.94 17.71 8.36
N THR A 72 -19.33 17.57 9.53
CA THR A 72 -18.04 16.90 9.72
C THR A 72 -18.13 15.43 9.31
N LEU A 73 -19.17 14.73 9.72
CA LEU A 73 -19.38 13.34 9.35
C LEU A 73 -19.57 13.16 7.82
N ALA A 74 -20.30 14.06 7.17
CA ALA A 74 -20.42 14.06 5.71
C ALA A 74 -19.10 14.35 4.99
N ARG A 75 -18.23 15.20 5.57
CA ARG A 75 -16.86 15.42 5.08
C ARG A 75 -15.99 14.18 5.29
N PHE A 76 -16.09 13.53 6.45
CA PHE A 76 -15.35 12.31 6.75
C PHE A 76 -15.63 11.23 5.70
N TRP A 77 -16.90 11.00 5.36
CA TRP A 77 -17.28 10.02 4.33
C TRP A 77 -16.88 10.37 2.90
N ARG A 78 -16.51 11.63 2.63
CA ARG A 78 -15.89 12.00 1.35
C ARG A 78 -14.39 11.71 1.33
N VAL A 79 -13.73 11.84 2.47
CA VAL A 79 -12.31 11.49 2.63
C VAL A 79 -12.12 9.97 2.68
N ALA A 80 -12.96 9.28 3.45
CA ALA A 80 -13.02 7.84 3.63
C ALA A 80 -14.35 7.30 3.07
N PRO A 81 -14.41 6.88 1.79
CA PRO A 81 -15.66 6.46 1.13
C PRO A 81 -16.16 5.07 1.59
N VAL A 82 -16.34 4.88 2.90
CA VAL A 82 -16.87 3.66 3.51
C VAL A 82 -18.30 3.40 3.01
N PRO A 83 -18.63 2.17 2.59
CA PRO A 83 -19.99 1.77 2.20
C PRO A 83 -21.05 2.10 3.26
N PRO A 84 -22.23 2.64 2.88
CA PRO A 84 -23.26 3.02 3.85
C PRO A 84 -23.68 1.91 4.81
N SER A 85 -23.66 0.64 4.36
CA SER A 85 -24.01 -0.54 5.16
C SER A 85 -23.08 -0.78 6.36
N ILE A 86 -21.85 -0.29 6.33
CA ILE A 86 -20.84 -0.52 7.39
C ILE A 86 -20.45 0.74 8.16
N ARG A 87 -20.88 1.94 7.73
CA ARG A 87 -20.57 3.22 8.41
C ARG A 87 -20.92 3.21 9.90
N ALA A 88 -22.10 2.70 10.25
CA ALA A 88 -22.53 2.63 11.65
C ALA A 88 -21.62 1.72 12.49
N LYS A 89 -21.06 0.66 11.90
CA LYS A 89 -20.09 -0.22 12.56
C LYS A 89 -18.77 0.52 12.78
N VAL A 90 -18.24 1.18 11.75
CA VAL A 90 -17.01 1.97 11.83
C VAL A 90 -17.10 3.04 12.91
N LEU A 91 -18.19 3.81 12.96
CA LEU A 91 -18.37 4.84 13.99
C LEU A 91 -18.42 4.28 15.40
N ARG A 92 -19.10 3.13 15.59
CA ARG A 92 -19.12 2.44 16.88
C ARG A 92 -17.71 1.99 17.30
N GLU A 93 -16.96 1.36 16.40
CA GLU A 93 -15.59 0.92 16.69
C GLU A 93 -14.68 2.11 17.04
N ILE A 94 -14.83 3.26 16.36
CA ILE A 94 -14.10 4.50 16.70
C ILE A 94 -14.53 5.06 18.07
N ALA A 95 -15.83 5.04 18.38
CA ALA A 95 -16.37 5.55 19.64
C ALA A 95 -15.96 4.69 20.85
N GLU A 96 -15.71 3.39 20.65
CA GLU A 96 -15.23 2.46 21.67
C GLU A 96 -13.73 2.60 21.96
N LEU A 97 -12.98 3.39 21.18
CA LEU A 97 -11.55 3.58 21.40
C LEU A 97 -11.28 4.33 22.71
N PRO A 98 -10.28 3.90 23.50
CA PRO A 98 -9.87 4.63 24.68
C PRO A 98 -9.25 5.98 24.30
N ALA A 99 -9.40 6.97 25.19
CA ALA A 99 -8.64 8.21 25.11
C ALA A 99 -7.15 7.90 25.35
N SER A 100 -6.44 7.64 24.26
CA SER A 100 -5.02 7.26 24.24
C SER A 100 -4.26 8.07 23.20
N PRO A 101 -2.92 8.18 23.32
CA PRO A 101 -2.09 8.83 22.30
C PRO A 101 -2.25 8.22 20.90
N ASP A 102 -2.60 6.94 20.82
CA ASP A 102 -2.71 6.20 19.55
C ASP A 102 -4.13 6.23 18.96
N ARG A 103 -5.09 6.92 19.60
CA ARG A 103 -6.51 6.92 19.20
C ARG A 103 -6.70 7.29 17.73
N ILE A 104 -5.96 8.28 17.23
CA ILE A 104 -6.01 8.70 15.82
C ILE A 104 -5.53 7.59 14.89
N ASP A 105 -4.41 6.93 15.21
CA ASP A 105 -3.87 5.84 14.40
C ASP A 105 -4.80 4.62 14.41
N GLN A 106 -5.38 4.28 15.56
CA GLN A 106 -6.35 3.20 15.69
C GLN A 106 -7.64 3.47 14.90
N ALA A 107 -8.19 4.69 15.02
CA ALA A 107 -9.37 5.11 14.25
C ALA A 107 -9.11 5.11 12.73
N THR A 108 -7.89 5.52 12.33
CA THR A 108 -7.45 5.44 10.93
C THR A 108 -7.45 4.00 10.45
N VAL A 109 -6.87 3.06 11.22
CA VAL A 109 -6.83 1.63 10.84
C VAL A 109 -8.25 1.06 10.74
N ILE A 110 -9.10 1.29 11.73
CA ILE A 110 -10.51 0.88 11.72
C ILE A 110 -11.22 1.36 10.44
N THR A 111 -10.96 2.60 10.04
CA THR A 111 -11.57 3.15 8.82
C THR A 111 -11.00 2.50 7.57
N MET A 112 -9.66 2.37 7.48
CA MET A 112 -8.95 1.87 6.29
C MET A 112 -9.27 0.41 5.96
N VAL A 113 -9.51 -0.45 6.96
CA VAL A 113 -9.88 -1.86 6.71
C VAL A 113 -11.28 -2.05 6.13
N HIS A 114 -12.08 -0.98 6.09
CA HIS A 114 -13.45 -0.95 5.59
C HIS A 114 -13.62 -0.04 4.35
N LEU A 115 -12.52 0.41 3.73
CA LEU A 115 -12.54 1.15 2.46
C LEU A 115 -12.71 0.23 1.25
#